data_AF-A0A2S7JQP1-F1
#
_entry.id   AF-A0A2S7JQP1-F1
#
_cell.length_a   1.000
_cell.length_b   1.000
_cell.length_c   1.000
_cell.angle_alpha   90.00
_cell.angle_beta   90.00
_cell.angle_gamma   90.00
#
_symmetry.space_group_name_H-M   'P 1'
#
loop_
_entity.id
_entity.type
_entity.pdbx_description
1 polymer ?
#
loop_
_entity_poly.entity_id
_entity_poly.type
_entity_poly.pdbx_seq_one_letter_code
_entity_poly.pdbx_strand_id
1 'polypeptide(L)' 'MLAQLIEGLTDALGFVIGALLGYGLGVTFGLNLFAEGYGAGSMIAILLVGLGGGIGLQAARHLRTRKAQQD' A
#
# COMPACT_ATOMS: atom_id res chain seq x y z
N MET A 1 13.60 3.58 -21.57
CA MET A 1 14.13 3.75 -20.19
C MET A 1 13.24 4.64 -19.34
N LEU A 2 12.94 5.88 -19.74
CA LEU A 2 12.07 6.79 -18.96
C LEU A 2 10.65 6.24 -18.69
N ALA A 3 10.04 5.59 -19.68
CA ALA A 3 8.72 4.97 -19.54
C ALA A 3 8.67 3.93 -18.40
N GLN A 4 9.69 3.08 -18.31
CA GLN A 4 9.83 2.05 -17.25
C GLN A 4 10.04 2.68 -15.86
N LEU A 5 10.69 3.85 -15.81
CA LEU A 5 10.89 4.58 -14.56
C LEU A 5 9.58 5.18 -14.04
N ILE A 6 8.78 5.76 -14.94
CA ILE A 6 7.43 6.28 -14.63
C ILE A 6 6.51 5.13 -14.21
N GLU A 7 6.68 3.97 -14.84
CA GLU A 7 6.02 2.71 -14.52
C GLU A 7 6.25 2.30 -13.07
N GLY A 8 7.52 2.13 -12.69
CA GLY A 8 7.91 1.76 -11.34
C GLY A 8 7.52 2.83 -10.31
N LEU A 9 7.57 4.12 -10.69
CA LEU A 9 7.17 5.20 -9.80
C LEU A 9 5.66 5.18 -9.51
N THR A 10 4.83 4.89 -10.51
CA THR A 10 3.37 4.78 -10.32
C THR A 10 3.02 3.60 -9.43
N ASP A 11 3.69 2.47 -9.64
CA ASP A 11 3.52 1.26 -8.82
C ASP A 11 3.98 1.51 -7.37
N ALA A 12 5.12 2.19 -7.17
CA ALA A 12 5.61 2.57 -5.85
C ALA A 12 4.68 3.57 -5.15
N LEU A 13 4.15 4.57 -5.87
CA LEU A 13 3.16 5.50 -5.32
C LEU A 13 1.88 4.77 -4.92
N GLY A 14 1.40 3.83 -5.75
CA GLY A 14 0.26 2.98 -5.43
C GLY A 14 0.48 2.19 -4.15
N PHE A 15 1.66 1.59 -3.99
CA PHE A 15 2.05 0.89 -2.77
C PHE A 15 2.08 1.83 -1.55
N VAL A 16 2.74 2.98 -1.64
CA VAL A 16 2.87 3.93 -0.52
C VAL A 16 1.50 4.46 -0.08
N ILE A 17 0.65 4.87 -1.03
CA ILE A 17 -0.71 5.33 -0.74
C ILE A 17 -1.51 4.21 -0.07
N GLY A 18 -1.45 2.99 -0.61
CA GLY A 18 -2.13 1.83 -0.03
C GLY A 18 -1.63 1.51 1.38
N ALA A 19 -0.33 1.57 1.62
CA ALA A 19 0.28 1.31 2.92
C ALA A 19 -0.14 2.37 3.96
N LEU A 20 -0.19 3.64 3.57
CA LEU A 20 -0.67 4.73 4.41
C LEU A 20 -2.15 4.59 4.76
N LEU A 21 -2.99 4.11 3.83
CA LEU A 21 -4.39 3.79 4.12
C LEU A 21 -4.51 2.61 5.08
N GLY A 22 -3.72 1.54 4.89
CA GLY A 22 -3.67 0.41 5.81
C GLY A 22 -3.20 0.81 7.22
N TYR A 23 -2.21 1.71 7.30
CA TYR A 23 -1.79 2.32 8.55
C TYR A 23 -2.90 3.13 9.21
N GLY A 24 -3.56 4.02 8.45
CA GLY A 24 -4.68 4.82 8.93
C GLY A 24 -5.80 3.95 9.50
N LEU A 25 -6.16 2.86 8.81
CA LEU A 25 -7.11 1.87 9.33
C LEU A 25 -6.60 1.26 10.64
N GLY A 26 -5.35 0.79 10.69
CA GLY A 26 -4.74 0.27 11.92
C GLY A 26 -4.85 1.23 13.11
N VAL A 27 -4.53 2.50 12.89
CA VAL A 27 -4.65 3.56 13.90
C VAL A 27 -6.10 3.77 14.33
N THR A 28 -7.07 3.78 13.40
CA THR A 28 -8.51 3.90 13.76
C THR A 28 -9.03 2.72 14.57
N PHE A 29 -8.46 1.53 14.39
CA PHE A 29 -8.76 0.34 15.20
C PHE A 29 -7.97 0.32 16.53
N GLY A 30 -7.19 1.36 16.84
CA GLY A 30 -6.37 1.44 18.06
C GLY A 30 -5.13 0.55 18.03
N LEU A 31 -4.74 0.04 16.85
CA LEU A 31 -3.57 -0.81 16.69
C LEU A 31 -2.32 0.06 16.59
N ASN A 32 -1.47 0.01 17.62
CA ASN A 32 -0.22 0.76 17.64
C ASN A 32 0.88 -0.01 16.92
N LEU A 33 1.19 0.40 15.69
CA LEU A 33 2.32 -0.12 14.91
C LEU A 33 3.66 0.01 15.67
N PHE A 34 3.84 1.14 16.36
CA PHE A 34 5.06 1.49 17.08
C PHE A 34 5.03 1.13 18.57
N ALA A 35 4.05 0.32 19.01
CA ALA A 35 4.04 -0.10 20.42
C ALA A 35 5.27 -0.94 20.75
N GLU A 36 5.92 -0.60 21.86
CA GLU A 36 7.06 -1.33 22.39
C GLU A 36 6.66 -2.76 22.78
N GLY A 37 7.53 -3.73 22.50
CA GLY A 37 7.29 -5.14 22.77
C GLY A 37 6.56 -5.91 21.66
N TYR A 38 6.20 -5.27 20.53
CA TYR A 38 5.56 -5.93 19.37
C TYR A 38 4.38 -6.83 19.78
N GLY A 39 3.45 -6.28 20.56
CA GLY A 39 2.24 -7.01 20.95
C GLY A 39 1.38 -7.39 19.74
N ALA A 40 0.37 -8.23 19.96
CA ALA A 40 -0.55 -8.67 18.90
C ALA A 40 -1.14 -7.50 18.08
N GLY A 41 -1.37 -6.34 18.73
CA GLY A 41 -1.82 -5.13 18.06
C GLY A 41 -0.81 -4.57 17.03
N SER A 42 0.48 -4.56 17.36
CA SER A 42 1.54 -4.14 16.44
C SER A 42 1.64 -5.08 15.24
N MET A 43 1.53 -6.40 15.45
CA MET A 43 1.55 -7.36 14.35
C MET A 43 0.36 -7.21 13.40
N ILE A 44 -0.85 -7.03 13.94
CA ILE A 44 -2.04 -6.80 13.09
C ILE A 44 -1.90 -5.47 12.34
N ALA A 45 -1.36 -4.42 12.98
CA ALA A 45 -1.07 -3.16 12.29
C ALA A 45 -0.08 -3.35 11.13
N ILE A 46 1.02 -4.09 11.33
CA ILE A 46 2.00 -4.38 10.28
C ILE A 46 1.35 -5.13 9.12
N LEU A 47 0.53 -6.14 9.42
CA LEU A 47 -0.20 -6.90 8.41
C LEU A 47 -1.18 -6.00 7.64
N LEU A 48 -1.91 -5.11 8.32
CA LEU A 48 -2.81 -4.15 7.68
C LEU A 48 -2.08 -3.17 6.76
N VAL A 49 -0.93 -2.65 7.18
CA VAL A 49 -0.08 -1.78 6.35
C VAL A 49 0.43 -2.54 5.13
N GLY A 50 0.94 -3.77 5.32
CA GLY A 50 1.43 -4.61 4.23
C GLY A 50 0.35 -4.99 3.22
N LEU A 51 -0.85 -5.36 3.71
CA LEU A 51 -2.01 -5.64 2.88
C LEU A 51 -2.49 -4.39 2.15
N GLY A 52 -2.57 -3.25 2.84
CA GLY A 52 -2.91 -1.96 2.24
C GLY A 52 -1.97 -1.62 1.09
N GLY A 53 -0.65 -1.74 1.31
CA GLY A 53 0.35 -1.49 0.27
C GLY A 53 0.26 -2.46 -0.90
N GLY A 54 0.07 -3.75 -0.64
CA GLY A 54 -0.12 -4.78 -1.68
C GLY A 54 -1.35 -4.53 -2.55
N ILE A 55 -2.49 -4.17 -1.92
CA ILE A 55 -3.73 -3.81 -2.63
C ILE A 55 -3.54 -2.51 -3.43
N GLY A 56 -2.88 -1.50 -2.87
CA GLY A 56 -2.59 -0.23 -3.55
C GLY A 56 -1.70 -0.40 -4.78
N LEU A 57 -0.67 -1.26 -4.69
CA LEU A 57 0.17 -1.66 -5.82
C LEU A 57 -0.65 -2.37 -6.90
N GLN A 58 -1.48 -3.35 -6.52
CA GLN A 58 -2.33 -4.07 -7.47
C GLN A 58 -3.35 -3.13 -8.13
N ALA A 59 -3.92 -2.19 -7.40
CA ALA A 59 -4.85 -1.19 -7.93
C ALA A 59 -4.16 -0.26 -8.94
N ALA A 60 -2.95 0.23 -8.63
CA ALA A 60 -2.15 1.04 -9.55
C ALA A 60 -1.82 0.27 -10.84
N ARG A 61 -1.46 -1.01 -10.71
CA ARG A 61 -1.19 -1.89 -11.86
C ARG A 61 -2.44 -2.15 -12.69
N HIS A 62 -3.58 -2.40 -12.06
CA HIS A 62 -4.86 -2.64 -12.74
C HIS A 62 -5.38 -1.41 -13.48
N LEU A 63 -5.29 -0.22 -12.87
CA LEU A 63 -5.65 1.05 -13.51
C LEU A 63 -4.77 1.34 -14.73
N ARG A 64 -3.49 0.99 -14.68
CA ARG A 64 -2.58 1.11 -15.81
C ARG A 64 -2.94 0.16 -16.95
N THR A 65 -3.22 -1.11 -16.67
CA THR A 65 -3.66 -2.08 -17.70
C THR A 65 -4.96 -1.64 -18.37
N ARG A 66 -5.90 -1.07 -17.61
CA ARG A 66 -7.14 -0.50 -18.15
C ARG A 66 -6.88 0.69 -19.07
N LYS A 67 -5.96 1.59 -18.68
CA LYS A 67 -5.60 2.75 -19.49
C LYS A 67 -4.91 2.34 -20.81
N ALA A 68 -4.09 1.29 -20.77
CA ALA A 68 -3.42 0.74 -21.96
C ALA A 68 -4.34 -0.05 -22.91
N GLN A 69 -5.55 -0.43 -22.48
CA GLN A 69 -6.58 -1.08 -23.32
C GLN A 69 -7.55 -0.09 -23.96
N GLN A 70 -7.48 1.20 -23.60
CA GLN A 70 -8.36 2.25 -24.13
C GLN A 70 -7.71 3.08 -25.25
N ASP A 71 -6.42 2.86 -25.54
CA ASP A 71 -5.69 3.40 -26.69
C ASP A 71 -5.54 2.32 -27.78
#